data_AF-A0A954IRW3-F1
#
_entry.id   AF-A0A954IRW3-F1
#
_cell.length_a   1.000
_cell.length_b   1.000
_cell.length_c   1.000
_cell.angle_alpha   90.00
_cell.angle_beta   90.00
_cell.angle_gamma   90.00
#
_symmetry.space_group_name_H-M   'P 1'
#
loop_
_entity.id
_entity.type
_entity.pdbx_description
1 polymer ?
#
loop_
_entity_poly.entity_id
_entity_poly.type
_entity_poly.pdbx_seq_one_letter_code
_entity_poly.pdbx_strand_id
1 'polypeptide(L)' 'NWNYHRIPELLGNGWGFEVRTEGDLDKAFKAAIANQDSFSLLNVHLEPDDVSPALRRLAQRLATKV' A
#
# COMPACT_ATOMS: atom_id res chain seq x y z
N ASN A 1 10.03 -5.85 -8.24
CA ASN A 1 9.64 -5.03 -7.08
C ASN A 1 10.45 -3.75 -7.06
N TRP A 2 9.78 -2.61 -6.95
CA TRP A 2 10.43 -1.31 -6.76
C TRP A 2 10.34 -0.91 -5.28
N ASN A 3 11.22 -0.02 -4.83
CA ASN A 3 11.18 0.55 -3.49
C ASN A 3 10.27 1.79 -3.48
N TYR A 4 8.96 1.59 -3.61
CA TYR A 4 8.00 2.69 -3.76
C TYR A 4 8.07 3.72 -2.63
N HIS A 5 8.34 3.29 -1.41
CA HIS A 5 8.54 4.17 -0.25
C HIS A 5 9.69 5.19 -0.42
N ARG A 6 10.56 5.05 -1.43
CA ARG A 6 11.62 6.02 -1.74
C ARG A 6 11.22 7.07 -2.79
N ILE A 7 10.02 6.98 -3.37
CA ILE A 7 9.51 7.99 -4.30
C ILE A 7 9.52 9.41 -3.69
N PRO A 8 9.15 9.62 -2.41
CA PRO A 8 9.24 10.95 -1.81
C PRO A 8 10.65 11.57 -1.86
N GLU A 9 11.70 10.75 -1.73
CA GLU A 9 13.10 11.21 -1.88
C GLU A 9 13.37 11.75 -3.29
N LEU A 10 12.80 11.10 -4.31
CA LEU A 10 12.95 11.53 -5.71
C LEU A 10 12.15 12.79 -6.04
N LEU A 11 11.00 12.97 -5.39
CA LEU A 11 10.15 14.15 -5.56
C LEU A 11 10.59 15.36 -4.72
N GLY A 12 11.54 15.15 -3.80
CA GLY A 12 12.05 16.19 -2.89
C GLY A 12 11.05 16.63 -1.82
N ASN A 13 9.94 15.92 -1.67
CA ASN A 13 8.94 16.17 -0.64
C ASN A 13 8.12 14.90 -0.37
N GLY A 14 7.54 14.83 0.82
CA GLY A 14 6.75 13.70 1.29
C GLY A 14 7.52 12.80 2.24
N TRP A 15 6.77 11.94 2.90
CA TRP A 15 7.30 10.93 3.81
C TRP A 15 6.97 9.54 3.30
N GLY A 16 7.95 8.64 3.33
CA GLY A 16 7.81 7.29 2.80
C GLY A 16 8.16 6.23 3.84
N PHE A 17 7.40 5.13 3.87
CA PHE A 17 7.64 4.04 4.82
C PHE A 17 7.34 2.67 4.21
N GLU A 18 8.18 1.67 4.50
CA GLU A 18 7.96 0.27 4.10
C GLU A 18 7.25 -0.50 5.21
N VAL A 19 6.15 -1.17 4.87
CA VAL A 19 5.30 -1.89 5.84
C VAL A 19 5.31 -3.38 5.50
N ARG A 20 5.78 -4.21 6.43
CA ARG A 20 5.86 -5.68 6.26
C ARG A 20 5.02 -6.45 7.27
N THR A 21 4.60 -5.81 8.34
CA THR A 21 3.76 -6.42 9.39
C THR A 21 2.61 -5.50 9.76
N GLU A 22 1.60 -6.05 10.44
CA GLU A 22 0.53 -5.26 11.04
C GLU A 22 1.07 -4.21 12.01
N GLY A 23 2.08 -4.57 12.82
CA GLY A 23 2.71 -3.64 13.77
C GLY A 23 3.44 -2.49 13.07
N ASP A 24 4.03 -2.73 11.90
CA ASP A 24 4.60 -1.67 11.06
C ASP A 24 3.49 -0.78 10.50
N LEU A 25 2.37 -1.38 10.09
CA LEU A 25 1.23 -0.64 9.55
C LEU A 25 0.63 0.30 10.59
N ASP A 26 0.38 -0.17 11.81
CA ASP A 26 -0.18 0.68 12.89
C ASP A 26 0.72 1.90 13.17
N LYS A 27 2.03 1.69 13.29
CA LYS A 27 3.00 2.78 13.49
C LYS A 27 3.03 3.74 12.31
N ALA A 28 3.12 3.19 11.10
CA ALA A 28 3.25 3.98 9.89
C ALA A 28 1.99 4.78 9.60
N PHE A 29 0.82 4.21 9.88
CA PHE A 29 -0.46 4.86 9.71
C PHE A 29 -0.64 6.01 10.69
N LYS A 30 -0.30 5.83 11.97
CA LYS A 30 -0.29 6.92 12.96
C LYS A 30 0.64 8.06 12.56
N ALA A 31 1.86 7.72 12.11
CA ALA A 31 2.82 8.72 11.62
C ALA A 31 2.31 9.44 10.36
N ALA A 32 1.69 8.71 9.42
CA ALA A 32 1.12 9.28 8.20
C ALA A 32 0.01 10.29 8.48
N ILE A 33 -0.86 10.00 9.47
CA ILE A 33 -1.95 10.88 9.89
C ILE A 33 -1.42 12.10 10.65
N ALA A 34 -0.36 11.94 11.44
CA ALA A 34 0.28 13.04 12.15
C ALA A 34 1.06 13.99 11.21
N ASN A 35 1.50 13.50 10.05
CA ASN A 35 2.18 14.30 9.03
C ASN A 35 1.18 15.20 8.29
N GLN A 36 1.15 16.48 8.63
CA GLN A 36 0.26 17.48 8.01
C GLN A 36 0.93 18.35 6.96
N ASP A 37 2.26 18.36 6.90
CA ASP A 37 3.04 19.27 6.05
C ASP A 37 3.34 18.69 4.66
N SER A 38 3.16 17.39 4.48
CA SER A 38 3.47 16.70 3.23
C SER A 38 2.62 15.45 3.04
N PHE A 39 2.62 14.89 1.83
CA PHE A 39 1.95 13.61 1.59
C PHE A 39 2.75 12.45 2.21
N SER A 40 2.06 11.38 2.57
CA SER A 40 2.64 10.16 3.12
C SER A 40 2.43 9.00 2.16
N LEU A 41 3.46 8.21 1.89
CA LEU A 41 3.43 7.02 1.03
C LEU A 41 3.82 5.77 1.83
N LEU A 42 2.86 4.88 2.03
CA LEU A 42 3.06 3.60 2.72
C LEU A 42 3.16 2.48 1.69
N ASN A 43 4.33 1.84 1.59
CA ASN A 43 4.54 0.68 0.73
C ASN A 43 4.24 -0.60 1.50
N VAL A 44 2.97 -1.05 1.43
CA VAL A 44 2.47 -2.23 2.14
C VAL A 44 2.71 -3.49 1.33
N HIS A 45 3.38 -4.46 1.94
CA HIS A 45 3.62 -5.77 1.34
C HIS A 45 2.54 -6.75 1.78
N LEU A 46 1.80 -7.27 0.80
CA LEU A 46 0.82 -8.34 0.96
C LEU A 46 1.27 -9.58 0.18
N GLU A 47 0.74 -10.73 0.55
CA GLU A 47 0.92 -11.94 -0.25
C GLU A 47 0.21 -11.79 -1.61
N PRO A 48 0.76 -12.36 -2.71
CA PRO A 48 0.19 -12.17 -4.05
C PRO A 48 -1.27 -12.60 -4.21
N ASP A 49 -1.74 -13.52 -3.37
CA ASP A 49 -3.09 -14.04 -3.37
C ASP A 49 -3.96 -13.53 -2.20
N ASP A 50 -3.46 -12.58 -1.41
CA ASP A 50 -4.24 -11.88 -0.38
C ASP A 50 -5.18 -10.85 -1.02
N VAL A 51 -6.22 -11.38 -1.68
CA VAL A 51 -7.22 -10.61 -2.41
C VAL A 51 -8.60 -10.85 -1.82
N SER A 52 -9.45 -9.81 -1.87
CA SER A 52 -10.78 -9.90 -1.29
C SER A 52 -11.64 -11.01 -1.94
N PRO A 53 -12.49 -11.71 -1.16
CA PRO A 53 -13.42 -12.69 -1.72
C PRO A 53 -14.36 -12.10 -2.78
N ALA A 54 -14.69 -10.81 -2.67
CA ALA A 54 -15.49 -10.10 -3.65
C ALA A 54 -14.78 -9.96 -5.01
N LEU A 55 -13.48 -9.61 -4.99
CA LEU A 55 -12.67 -9.53 -6.20
C LEU A 55 -12.59 -10.90 -6.89
N ARG A 56 -12.38 -11.97 -6.13
CA ARG A 56 -12.34 -13.35 -6.66
C ARG A 56 -13.65 -13.72 -7.37
N ARG A 57 -14.80 -13.47 -6.75
CA ARG A 57 -16.12 -13.72 -7.37
C ARG A 57 -16.33 -12.90 -8.64
N LEU A 58 -15.93 -11.62 -8.63
CA LEU A 58 -16.06 -10.74 -9.80
C LEU A 58 -15.21 -11.27 -10.96
N ALA A 59 -13.94 -11.59 -10.71
CA ALA A 59 -13.02 -12.10 -11.72
C ALA A 59 -13.53 -13.41 -12.34
N GLN A 60 -14.03 -14.35 -11.53
CA GLN A 60 -14.62 -15.60 -12.02
C GLN A 60 -15.80 -15.38 -12.96
N ARG A 61 -16.70 -14.41 -12.64
CA ARG A 61 -17.86 -14.08 -13.49
C ARG A 61 -17.47 -13.38 -14.78
N LEU A 62 -16.39 -12.60 -14.77
CA LEU A 62 -15.87 -11.96 -15.96
C LEU A 62 -15.20 -12.98 -16.88
N ALA A 63 -14.46 -13.94 -16.32
CA ALA A 63 -13.77 -14.98 -17.08
C ALA A 63 -14.72 -15.88 -17.89
N THR A 64 -15.98 -16.05 -17.48
CA THR A 64 -16.97 -16.85 -18.22
C THR A 64 -17.77 -16.05 -19.26
N LYS A 65 -17.58 -14.73 -19.33
CA LYS A 65 -18.23 -13.84 -20.30
C LYS A 65 -17.33 -13.43 -21.48
N VAL A 66 -16.14 -14.02 -21.56
CA VAL A 66 -15.18 -13.83 -22.66
C VAL A 66 -15.15 -15.11 -23.49
#